data_AF-A0A6A3GKJ8-F1
#
_entry.id   AF-A0A6A3GKJ8-F1
#
_cell.length_a   1.000
_cell.length_b   1.000
_cell.length_c   1.000
_cell.angle_alpha   90.00
_cell.angle_beta   90.00
_cell.angle_gamma   90.00
#
_symmetry.space_group_name_H-M   'P 1'
#
loop_
_entity.id
_entity.type
_entity.pdbx_description
1 polymer ?
#
loop_
_entity_poly.entity_id
_entity_poly.type
_entity_poly.pdbx_seq_one_letter_code
_entity_poly.pdbx_strand_id
1 'polypeptide(L)'
;LSSLGGKFGSRKEDIYDFKFETTRAFNELETKMIADTDDPAQDVLDAMSDAEYDREMRRLRRLRHEKAEAQVTFAVLQDKLRTYRKRAEKHIASVALGEANFQARQEKAQQERNGEIGKLEKRIADFECKGPWTTFEEFTESEKKRRDCASSSAE
;
A
#
# COMPACT_ATOMS: atom_id res chain seq x y z
N LEU A 1 24.43 -15.98 13.41
CA LEU A 1 25.02 -15.44 12.17
C LEU A 1 23.97 -14.61 11.45
N SER A 2 24.14 -13.28 11.49
CA SER A 2 23.64 -12.24 10.54
C SER A 2 22.19 -12.37 10.05
N SER A 3 21.22 -11.63 10.60
CA SER A 3 20.97 -10.20 10.33
C SER A 3 21.12 -9.83 8.85
N LEU A 4 20.01 -9.89 8.13
CA LEU A 4 19.71 -9.02 6.99
C LEU A 4 18.21 -8.71 7.06
N GLY A 5 17.85 -7.96 8.11
CA GLY A 5 16.62 -7.20 8.16
C GLY A 5 16.70 -6.10 7.11
N GLY A 6 16.40 -6.42 5.86
CA GLY A 6 16.09 -5.43 4.85
C GLY A 6 14.78 -4.77 5.25
N LYS A 7 14.86 -3.64 5.95
CA LYS A 7 13.75 -2.67 6.00
C LYS A 7 13.50 -2.25 4.56
N PHE A 8 12.58 -2.92 3.87
CA PHE A 8 11.86 -2.28 2.77
C PHE A 8 11.15 -1.09 3.42
N GLY A 9 11.73 0.10 3.27
CA GLY A 9 11.02 1.34 3.52
C GLY A 9 9.81 1.31 2.61
N SER A 10 8.63 1.07 3.15
CA SER A 10 7.40 0.94 2.37
C SER A 10 6.80 2.33 2.15
N ARG A 11 7.51 3.24 1.47
CA ARG A 11 6.81 4.42 0.90
C ARG A 11 5.97 3.94 -0.27
N LYS A 12 4.80 4.53 -0.46
CA LYS A 12 3.89 4.12 -1.54
C LYS A 12 4.58 4.29 -2.90
N GLU A 13 5.40 5.34 -3.01
CA GLU A 13 6.25 5.67 -4.14
C GLU A 13 7.17 4.52 -4.53
N ASP A 14 7.88 3.90 -3.57
CA ASP A 14 8.83 2.79 -3.81
C ASP A 14 8.14 1.57 -4.46
N ILE A 15 6.85 1.36 -4.19
CA ILE A 15 6.06 0.26 -4.78
C ILE A 15 5.62 0.58 -6.21
N TYR A 16 5.30 1.84 -6.50
CA TYR A 16 4.97 2.28 -7.86
C TYR A 16 6.19 2.26 -8.76
N ASP A 17 7.35 2.70 -8.25
CA ASP A 17 8.63 2.68 -8.95
C ASP A 17 9.05 1.24 -9.27
N PHE A 18 8.91 0.32 -8.31
CA PHE A 18 9.16 -1.11 -8.54
C PHE A 18 8.31 -1.68 -9.68
N LYS A 19 7.01 -1.32 -9.77
CA LYS A 19 6.14 -1.77 -10.88
C LYS A 19 6.59 -1.22 -12.22
N PHE A 20 7.01 0.04 -12.27
CA PHE A 20 7.45 0.68 -13.49
C PHE A 20 8.77 0.08 -14.00
N GLU A 21 9.77 -0.01 -13.12
CA GLU A 21 11.09 -0.56 -13.46
C GLU A 21 11.02 -2.03 -13.88
N THR A 22 10.24 -2.86 -13.18
CA THR A 22 10.09 -4.27 -13.54
C THR A 22 9.40 -4.47 -14.88
N THR A 23 8.39 -3.64 -15.20
CA THR A 23 7.71 -3.70 -16.51
C THR A 23 8.66 -3.27 -17.63
N ARG A 24 9.43 -2.19 -17.42
CA ARG A 24 10.42 -1.71 -18.37
C ARG A 24 11.50 -2.76 -18.65
N ALA A 25 12.10 -3.33 -17.60
CA ALA A 25 13.14 -4.34 -17.73
C ALA A 25 12.64 -5.59 -18.47
N PHE A 26 11.38 -5.98 -18.24
CA PHE A 26 10.77 -7.10 -18.98
C PHE A 26 10.59 -6.79 -20.47
N ASN A 27 10.10 -5.61 -20.80
CA ASN A 27 9.93 -5.20 -22.20
C ASN A 27 11.29 -5.07 -22.92
N GLU A 28 12.32 -4.56 -22.25
CA GLU A 28 13.67 -4.50 -22.79
C GLU A 28 14.26 -5.91 -23.03
N LEU A 29 14.01 -6.84 -22.11
CA LEU A 29 14.44 -8.24 -22.25
C LEU A 29 13.72 -8.94 -23.41
N GLU A 30 12.40 -8.75 -23.52
CA GLU A 30 11.59 -9.28 -24.61
C GLU A 30 12.05 -8.75 -25.97
N THR A 31 12.33 -7.45 -26.07
CA THR A 31 12.83 -6.81 -27.30
C THR A 31 14.18 -7.39 -27.72
N LYS A 32 15.10 -7.61 -26.76
CA LYS A 32 16.41 -8.24 -27.04
C LYS A 32 16.26 -9.67 -27.54
N MET A 33 15.34 -10.45 -26.97
CA MET A 33 15.06 -11.81 -27.42
C MET A 33 14.47 -11.90 -28.83
N ILE A 34 13.84 -10.83 -29.33
CA ILE A 34 13.30 -10.75 -30.69
C ILE A 34 14.40 -10.40 -31.69
N ALA A 35 15.29 -9.47 -31.35
CA ALA A 35 16.35 -8.97 -32.23
C ALA A 35 17.43 -10.01 -32.61
N ASP A 36 17.72 -10.99 -31.75
CA ASP A 36 18.78 -11.99 -31.98
C ASP A 36 18.36 -13.16 -32.91
N THR A 37 17.29 -12.99 -33.70
CA THR A 37 16.68 -14.13 -34.44
C THR A 37 16.20 -13.86 -35.85
N ASP A 38 16.64 -12.77 -36.47
CA ASP A 38 16.40 -12.61 -37.89
C ASP A 38 17.13 -13.72 -38.66
N ASP A 39 16.36 -14.52 -39.41
CA ASP A 39 16.95 -15.52 -40.29
C ASP A 39 17.76 -14.78 -41.38
N PRO A 40 18.95 -15.29 -41.74
CA PRO A 40 19.72 -14.73 -42.83
C PRO A 40 18.88 -14.72 -44.11
N ALA A 41 19.00 -13.64 -44.89
CA ALA A 41 18.26 -13.50 -46.13
C ALA A 41 18.62 -14.61 -47.13
N GLN A 42 17.63 -15.04 -47.93
CA GLN A 42 17.76 -16.22 -48.80
C GLN A 42 18.87 -16.07 -49.85
N ASP A 43 19.06 -14.87 -50.38
CA ASP A 43 20.13 -14.53 -51.32
C ASP A 43 21.53 -14.68 -50.69
N VAL A 44 21.67 -14.43 -49.38
CA VAL A 44 22.90 -14.66 -48.63
C VAL A 44 23.15 -16.16 -48.46
N LEU A 45 22.11 -16.95 -48.20
CA LEU A 45 22.21 -18.41 -48.10
C LEU A 45 22.58 -19.05 -49.44
N ASP A 46 21.99 -18.60 -50.54
CA ASP A 46 22.21 -19.12 -51.90
C ASP A 46 23.63 -18.80 -52.43
N ALA A 47 24.29 -17.78 -51.88
CA ALA A 47 25.66 -17.42 -52.22
C ALA A 47 26.73 -18.21 -51.45
N MET A 48 26.35 -18.96 -50.40
CA MET A 48 27.28 -19.75 -49.59
C MET A 48 27.70 -21.04 -50.31
N SER A 49 28.89 -21.53 -49.99
CA SER A 49 29.25 -22.91 -50.32
C SER A 49 28.46 -23.91 -49.48
N ASP A 50 28.23 -25.13 -49.99
CA ASP A 50 27.48 -26.18 -49.27
C ASP A 50 28.01 -26.43 -47.84
N ALA A 51 29.35 -26.42 -47.68
CA ALA A 51 29.99 -26.64 -46.38
C ALA A 51 29.77 -25.49 -45.40
N GLU A 52 29.61 -24.26 -45.91
CA GLU A 52 29.34 -23.06 -45.14
C GLU A 52 27.86 -22.98 -44.75
N TYR A 53 26.97 -23.26 -45.70
CA TYR A 53 25.54 -23.41 -45.46
C TYR A 53 25.25 -24.43 -44.35
N ASP A 54 25.89 -25.60 -44.39
CA ASP A 54 25.74 -26.65 -43.38
C ASP A 54 26.17 -26.21 -41.97
N ARG A 55 27.23 -25.40 -41.88
CA ARG A 55 27.72 -24.85 -40.60
C ARG A 55 26.73 -23.83 -40.06
N GLU A 56 26.22 -22.94 -40.92
CA GLU A 56 25.27 -21.91 -40.53
C GLU A 56 23.94 -22.52 -40.10
N MET A 57 23.43 -23.52 -40.83
CA MET A 57 22.21 -24.23 -40.46
C MET A 57 22.33 -25.01 -39.14
N ARG A 58 23.53 -25.46 -38.75
CA ARG A 58 23.75 -26.04 -37.41
C ARG A 58 23.76 -24.96 -36.33
N ARG A 59 24.34 -23.79 -36.62
CA ARG A 59 24.34 -22.64 -35.70
C ARG A 59 22.92 -22.13 -35.46
N LEU A 60 22.14 -21.91 -36.52
CA LEU A 60 20.75 -21.46 -36.42
C LEU A 60 19.88 -22.42 -35.62
N ARG A 61 20.04 -23.74 -35.80
CA ARG A 61 19.33 -24.75 -34.99
C ARG A 61 19.61 -24.62 -33.50
N ARG A 62 20.86 -24.36 -33.10
CA ARG A 62 21.22 -24.13 -31.70
C ARG A 62 20.59 -22.86 -31.14
N LEU A 63 20.72 -21.75 -31.87
CA LEU A 63 20.13 -20.46 -31.46
C LEU A 63 18.60 -20.54 -31.31
N ARG A 64 17.91 -21.23 -32.22
CA ARG A 64 16.47 -21.46 -32.12
C ARG A 64 16.10 -22.28 -30.88
N HIS A 65 16.89 -23.28 -30.53
CA HIS A 65 16.68 -24.09 -29.33
C HIS A 65 16.90 -23.27 -28.05
N GLU A 66 18.01 -22.55 -27.95
CA GLU A 66 18.32 -21.67 -26.81
C GLU A 66 17.25 -20.59 -26.63
N LYS A 67 16.75 -20.01 -27.74
CA LYS A 67 15.62 -19.07 -27.68
C LYS A 67 14.35 -19.73 -27.15
N ALA A 68 14.01 -20.94 -27.60
CA ALA A 68 12.82 -21.63 -27.12
C ALA A 68 12.90 -21.89 -25.60
N GLU A 69 14.07 -22.28 -25.08
CA GLU A 69 14.31 -22.42 -23.64
C GLU A 69 14.22 -21.08 -22.90
N ALA A 70 14.80 -20.02 -23.46
CA ALA A 70 14.71 -18.67 -22.91
C ALA A 70 13.25 -18.16 -22.87
N GLN A 71 12.42 -18.48 -23.86
CA GLN A 71 11.00 -18.10 -23.88
C GLN A 71 10.21 -18.83 -22.78
N VAL A 72 10.46 -20.12 -22.57
CA VAL A 72 9.83 -20.88 -21.50
C VAL A 72 10.21 -20.30 -20.13
N THR A 73 11.49 -20.00 -19.92
CA THR A 73 11.95 -19.42 -18.65
C THR A 73 11.41 -18.00 -18.43
N PHE A 74 11.33 -17.18 -19.48
CA PHE A 74 10.72 -15.85 -19.43
C PHE A 74 9.24 -15.90 -19.01
N ALA A 75 8.46 -16.81 -19.60
CA ALA A 75 7.05 -17.00 -19.25
C ALA A 75 6.88 -17.36 -17.76
N VAL A 76 7.72 -18.26 -17.24
CA VAL A 76 7.71 -18.63 -15.81
C VAL A 76 8.03 -17.44 -14.91
N LEU A 77 9.00 -16.61 -15.28
CA LEU A 77 9.35 -15.41 -14.52
C LEU A 77 8.22 -14.36 -14.55
N GLN A 78 7.56 -14.20 -15.70
CA GLN A 78 6.43 -13.28 -15.86
C GLN A 78 5.27 -13.66 -14.94
N ASP A 79 4.93 -14.95 -14.84
CA ASP A 79 3.86 -15.43 -13.95
C ASP A 79 4.22 -15.31 -12.46
N LYS A 80 5.49 -15.54 -12.11
CA LYS A 80 5.97 -15.29 -10.73
C LYS A 80 5.82 -13.82 -10.36
N LEU A 81 6.23 -12.90 -11.22
CA LEU A 81 6.08 -11.46 -10.98
C LEU A 81 4.62 -11.04 -10.86
N ARG A 82 3.74 -11.56 -11.72
CA ARG A 82 2.30 -11.33 -11.64
C ARG A 82 1.76 -11.76 -10.26
N THR A 83 2.23 -12.88 -9.73
CA THR A 83 1.84 -13.40 -8.42
C THR A 83 2.34 -12.50 -7.27
N TYR A 84 3.62 -12.10 -7.29
CA TYR A 84 4.17 -11.19 -6.29
C TYR A 84 3.47 -9.83 -6.29
N ARG A 85 3.18 -9.29 -7.48
CA ARG A 85 2.43 -8.04 -7.64
C ARG A 85 1.05 -8.11 -6.98
N LYS A 86 0.28 -9.17 -7.25
CA LYS A 86 -1.04 -9.37 -6.62
C LYS A 86 -0.94 -9.45 -5.10
N ARG A 87 0.09 -10.14 -4.57
CA ARG A 87 0.31 -10.24 -3.13
C ARG A 87 0.66 -8.89 -2.50
N ALA A 88 1.52 -8.11 -3.14
CA ALA A 88 1.88 -6.76 -2.68
C ALA A 88 0.65 -5.83 -2.68
N GLU A 89 -0.13 -5.83 -3.77
CA GLU A 89 -1.36 -5.03 -3.88
C GLU A 89 -2.38 -5.39 -2.77
N LYS A 90 -2.58 -6.68 -2.49
CA LYS A 90 -3.45 -7.14 -1.40
C LYS A 90 -2.94 -6.65 -0.03
N HIS A 91 -1.64 -6.70 0.21
CA HIS A 91 -1.07 -6.24 1.47
C HIS A 91 -1.29 -4.74 1.69
N ILE A 92 -1.03 -3.92 0.65
CA ILE A 92 -1.23 -2.47 0.70
C ILE A 92 -2.69 -2.13 0.98
N ALA A 93 -3.63 -2.80 0.29
CA ALA A 93 -5.05 -2.60 0.52
C ALA A 93 -5.46 -2.96 1.96
N SER A 94 -4.92 -4.06 2.50
CA SER A 94 -5.18 -4.48 3.89
C SER A 94 -4.62 -3.48 4.91
N VAL A 95 -3.42 -2.94 4.67
CA VAL A 95 -2.81 -1.93 5.55
C VAL A 95 -3.62 -0.64 5.51
N ALA A 96 -3.99 -0.16 4.32
CA ALA A 96 -4.80 1.05 4.15
C ALA A 96 -6.17 0.93 4.83
N LEU A 97 -6.81 -0.24 4.75
CA LEU A 97 -8.06 -0.51 5.45
C LEU A 97 -7.88 -0.51 6.98
N GLY A 98 -6.78 -1.10 7.49
CA GLY A 98 -6.46 -1.09 8.91
C GLY A 98 -6.22 0.33 9.44
N GLU A 99 -5.49 1.14 8.68
CA GLU A 99 -5.20 2.54 8.99
C GLU A 99 -6.48 3.38 9.04
N ALA A 100 -7.35 3.26 8.03
CA ALA A 100 -8.64 3.96 7.99
C ALA A 100 -9.55 3.56 9.17
N ASN A 101 -9.62 2.27 9.49
CA ASN A 101 -10.41 1.79 10.63
C ASN A 101 -9.86 2.31 11.97
N PHE A 102 -8.54 2.35 12.13
CA PHE A 102 -7.92 2.89 13.33
C PHE A 102 -8.21 4.38 13.47
N GLN A 103 -8.05 5.15 12.39
CA GLN A 103 -8.32 6.58 12.37
C GLN A 103 -9.78 6.89 12.71
N ALA A 104 -10.74 6.17 12.12
CA ALA A 104 -12.16 6.34 12.44
C ALA A 104 -12.46 6.08 13.93
N ARG A 105 -11.84 5.07 14.54
CA ARG A 105 -11.98 4.80 15.98
C ARG A 105 -11.36 5.91 16.82
N GLN A 106 -10.19 6.41 16.42
CA GLN A 106 -9.51 7.50 17.10
C GLN A 106 -10.35 8.79 17.04
N GLU A 107 -10.88 9.16 15.88
CA GLU A 107 -11.74 10.33 15.69
C GLU A 107 -13.01 10.24 16.53
N LYS A 108 -13.65 9.06 16.56
CA LYS A 108 -14.82 8.85 17.42
C LYS A 108 -14.49 9.03 18.91
N ALA A 109 -13.40 8.43 19.39
CA ALA A 109 -12.96 8.58 20.77
C ALA A 109 -12.58 10.03 21.11
N GLN A 110 -11.95 10.74 20.16
CA GLN A 110 -11.64 12.16 20.27
C GLN A 110 -12.92 13.00 20.41
N GLN A 111 -13.94 12.70 19.62
CA GLN A 111 -15.22 13.40 19.63
C GLN A 111 -15.99 13.17 20.94
N GLU A 112 -16.03 11.93 21.43
CA GLU A 112 -16.65 11.59 22.72
C GLU A 112 -15.96 12.33 23.88
N ARG A 113 -14.61 12.26 23.94
CA ARG A 113 -13.81 12.97 24.94
C ARG A 113 -14.04 14.48 24.90
N ASN A 114 -14.02 15.08 23.71
CA ASN A 114 -14.27 16.52 23.56
C ASN A 114 -15.69 16.91 23.99
N GLY A 115 -16.68 16.05 23.75
CA GLY A 115 -18.05 16.24 24.23
C GLY A 115 -18.15 16.21 25.76
N GLU A 116 -17.39 15.34 26.43
CA GLU A 116 -17.32 15.31 27.90
C GLU A 116 -16.60 16.54 28.48
N ILE A 117 -15.49 16.95 27.86
CA ILE A 117 -14.76 18.16 28.25
C ILE A 117 -15.70 19.37 28.17
N GLY A 118 -16.44 19.54 27.07
CA GLY A 118 -17.40 20.66 26.94
C GLY A 118 -18.51 20.63 27.99
N LYS A 119 -18.99 19.45 28.42
CA LYS A 119 -19.94 19.33 29.54
C LYS A 119 -19.32 19.75 30.86
N LEU A 120 -18.06 19.38 31.11
CA LEU A 120 -17.33 19.75 32.33
C LEU A 120 -17.04 21.26 32.36
N GLU A 121 -16.57 21.83 31.25
CA GLU A 121 -16.34 23.28 31.10
C GLU A 121 -17.62 24.07 31.40
N LYS A 122 -18.76 23.63 30.86
CA LYS A 122 -20.05 24.27 31.16
C LYS A 122 -20.40 24.21 32.66
N ARG A 123 -20.19 23.05 33.31
CA ARG A 123 -20.43 22.92 34.75
C ARG A 123 -19.51 23.81 35.57
N ILE A 124 -18.24 23.93 35.18
CA ILE A 124 -17.27 24.81 35.84
C ILE A 124 -17.72 26.26 35.71
N ALA A 125 -18.10 26.71 34.50
CA ALA A 125 -18.62 28.06 34.29
C ALA A 125 -19.88 28.34 35.12
N ASP A 126 -20.81 27.37 35.21
CA ASP A 126 -22.00 27.47 36.07
C ASP A 126 -21.66 27.60 37.56
N PHE A 127 -20.55 26.97 38.02
CA PHE A 127 -20.05 27.12 39.38
C PHE A 127 -19.37 28.47 39.61
N GLU A 128 -18.52 28.91 38.67
CA GLU A 128 -17.81 30.19 38.75
C GLU A 128 -18.75 31.40 38.76
N CYS A 129 -19.85 31.35 37.99
CA CYS A 129 -20.87 32.41 37.95
C CYS A 129 -21.56 32.65 39.31
N LYS A 130 -21.61 31.63 40.18
CA LYS A 130 -22.26 31.74 41.50
C LYS A 130 -21.41 32.44 42.56
N GLY A 131 -20.14 32.74 42.26
CA GLY A 131 -19.19 33.31 43.22
C GLY A 131 -18.70 32.29 44.27
N PRO A 132 -17.67 32.64 45.06
CA PRO A 132 -17.13 31.75 46.08
C PRO A 132 -18.15 31.50 47.18
N TRP A 133 -18.44 30.22 47.42
CA TRP A 133 -19.22 29.74 48.55
C TRP A 133 -18.31 29.75 49.77
N THR A 134 -18.70 30.48 50.83
CA THR A 134 -17.83 30.64 52.00
C THR A 134 -17.98 29.48 52.99
N THR A 135 -19.08 28.73 52.91
CA THR A 135 -19.35 27.56 53.76
C THR A 135 -20.05 26.41 53.00
N PHE A 136 -19.89 25.17 53.49
CA PHE A 136 -20.53 23.98 52.92
C PHE A 136 -22.07 24.02 53.04
N GLU A 137 -22.61 24.66 54.07
CA GLU A 137 -24.05 24.81 54.30
C GLU A 137 -24.71 25.66 53.22
N GLU A 138 -24.12 26.81 52.88
CA GLU A 138 -24.57 27.64 51.77
C GLU A 138 -24.67 26.78 50.48
N PHE A 139 -23.62 25.99 50.18
CA PHE A 139 -23.58 25.18 48.96
C PHE A 139 -24.75 24.17 48.93
N THR A 140 -25.01 23.49 50.04
CA THR A 140 -26.09 22.51 50.14
C THR A 140 -27.48 23.12 50.01
N GLU A 141 -27.72 24.32 50.56
CA GLU A 141 -28.99 25.03 50.38
C GLU A 141 -29.24 25.40 48.91
N SER A 142 -28.20 25.81 48.20
CA SER A 142 -28.31 26.18 46.79
C SER A 142 -28.58 25.01 45.86
N GLU A 143 -27.98 23.84 46.14
CA GLU A 143 -28.21 22.60 45.41
C GLU A 143 -29.64 22.08 45.64
N LYS A 144 -30.17 22.21 46.86
CA LYS A 144 -31.59 21.95 47.16
C LYS A 144 -32.50 22.85 46.33
N LYS A 145 -32.28 24.16 46.36
CA LYS A 145 -33.07 25.14 45.60
C LYS A 145 -33.06 24.87 44.09
N ARG A 146 -31.94 24.39 43.55
CA ARG A 146 -31.81 24.03 42.13
C ARG A 146 -32.64 22.80 41.75
N ARG A 147 -32.66 21.77 42.61
CA ARG A 147 -33.49 20.57 42.41
C ARG A 147 -34.98 20.91 42.47
N ASP A 148 -35.38 21.78 43.38
CA ASP A 148 -36.77 22.19 43.53
C ASP A 148 -37.24 23.02 42.32
N CYS A 149 -36.42 23.94 41.80
CA CYS A 149 -36.72 24.71 40.59
C CYS A 149 -36.73 23.88 39.29
N ALA A 150 -35.88 22.85 39.19
CA ALA A 150 -35.89 21.95 38.03
C ALA A 150 -37.12 21.03 38.02
N SER A 151 -37.70 20.74 39.19
CA SER A 151 -38.89 19.90 39.35
C SER A 151 -40.19 20.64 39.01
N SER A 152 -40.23 21.96 39.20
CA SER A 152 -41.41 22.79 38.88
C SER A 152 -41.50 23.24 37.41
N SER A 153 -40.49 22.95 36.59
CA SER A 153 -40.43 23.37 35.18
C SER A 153 -40.70 22.22 34.20
N ALA A 154 -41.07 21.03 34.70
CA ALA A 154 -41.34 19.83 33.91
C ALA A 154 -42.84 19.45 33.86
N GLU A 155 -43.73 20.33 34.33
CA GLU A 155 -45.20 20.23 34.19
C GLU A 155 -45.73 21.13 33.07
#